data_AF-A0A328TD76-F1
#
_entry.id   AF-A0A328TD76-F1
#
_cell.length_a   1.000
_cell.length_b   1.000
_cell.length_c   1.000
_cell.angle_alpha   90.00
_cell.angle_beta   90.00
_cell.angle_gamma   90.00
#
_symmetry.space_group_name_H-M   'P 1'
#
loop_
_entity.id
_entity.type
_entity.pdbx_description
1 polymer ?
#
loop_
_entity_poly.entity_id
_entity_poly.type
_entity_poly.pdbx_seq_one_letter_code
_entity_poly.pdbx_strand_id
1 'polypeptide(L)'
;TLRQFVQQALNRGEAYYQLRRAIASVNGNQFRGGDDYQIDQWNDCARLIANCVIYYNSAILSGLVDKFEKENNKKAIDVLANLSPVAWRHILLGGNYSFEDQIAITSLDRLLEEVDPLNDEDDTEYE
;
A
#
# COMPACT_ATOMS: atom_id res chain seq x y z
N THR A 1 -15.49 17.32 13.03
CA THR A 1 -15.60 18.74 12.61
C THR A 1 -14.87 18.96 11.29
N LEU A 2 -15.19 20.03 10.54
CA LEU A 2 -14.54 20.36 9.25
C LEU A 2 -13.00 20.28 9.29
N ARG A 3 -12.40 20.67 10.41
CA ARG A 3 -10.96 20.57 10.66
C ARG A 3 -10.39 19.15 10.55
N GLN A 4 -11.12 18.13 11.02
CA GLN A 4 -10.68 16.73 10.92
C GLN A 4 -10.72 16.23 9.47
N PHE A 5 -11.75 16.60 8.71
CA PHE A 5 -11.85 16.26 7.28
C PHE A 5 -10.72 16.91 6.47
N VAL A 6 -10.44 18.19 6.72
CA VAL A 6 -9.32 18.91 6.08
C VAL A 6 -7.98 18.23 6.44
N GLN A 7 -7.75 17.91 7.71
CA GLN A 7 -6.52 17.23 8.14
C GLN A 7 -6.38 15.84 7.50
N GLN A 8 -7.47 15.07 7.43
CA GLN A 8 -7.45 13.75 6.82
C GLN A 8 -7.18 13.82 5.30
N ALA A 9 -7.74 14.81 4.60
CA ALA A 9 -7.45 15.05 3.19
C ALA A 9 -5.99 15.48 2.96
N LEU A 10 -5.44 16.37 3.81
CA LEU A 10 -4.03 16.77 3.78
C LEU A 10 -3.11 15.58 4.02
N ASN A 11 -3.38 14.78 5.06
CA ASN A 11 -2.61 13.59 5.38
C ASN A 11 -2.57 12.58 4.20
N ARG A 12 -3.67 12.45 3.44
CA ARG A 12 -3.70 11.62 2.22
C ARG A 12 -2.82 12.17 1.10
N GLY A 13 -2.88 13.49 0.86
CA GLY A 13 -2.02 14.17 -0.12
C GLY A 13 -0.54 14.03 0.22
N GLU A 14 -0.18 14.30 1.48
CA GLU A 14 1.19 14.14 1.99
C GLU A 14 1.68 12.69 1.88
N ALA A 15 0.87 11.71 2.25
CA ALA A 15 1.21 10.29 2.13
C ALA A 15 1.48 9.90 0.66
N TYR A 16 0.68 10.40 -0.28
CA TYR A 16 0.90 10.16 -1.71
C TYR A 16 2.21 10.79 -2.21
N TYR A 17 2.51 12.02 -1.79
CA TYR A 17 3.79 12.65 -2.12
C TYR A 17 4.98 11.90 -1.52
N GLN A 18 4.86 11.39 -0.29
CA GLN A 18 5.87 10.54 0.34
C GLN A 18 6.08 9.24 -0.45
N LEU A 19 5.01 8.57 -0.88
CA LEU A 19 5.07 7.40 -1.75
C LEU A 19 5.80 7.72 -3.07
N ARG A 20 5.40 8.79 -3.77
CA ARG A 20 6.08 9.21 -5.01
C ARG A 20 7.56 9.48 -4.80
N ARG A 21 7.93 10.12 -3.69
CA ARG A 21 9.34 10.37 -3.33
C ARG A 21 10.10 9.08 -3.03
N ALA A 22 9.45 8.09 -2.41
CA ALA A 22 10.05 6.79 -2.18
C ALA A 22 10.31 6.06 -3.50
N ILE A 23 9.33 6.00 -4.40
CA ILE A 23 9.47 5.42 -5.74
C ILE A 23 10.62 6.10 -6.50
N ALA A 24 10.67 7.43 -6.44
CA ALA A 24 11.74 8.21 -7.05
C ALA A 24 13.15 7.86 -6.55
N SER A 25 13.26 7.58 -5.25
CA SER A 25 14.54 7.37 -4.58
C SER A 25 15.21 6.03 -4.90
N VAL A 26 14.46 5.03 -5.37
CA VAL A 26 14.96 3.68 -5.65
C VAL A 26 16.05 3.69 -6.73
N ASN A 27 15.97 4.60 -7.69
CA ASN A 27 16.99 4.78 -8.74
C ASN A 27 17.93 5.96 -8.46
N GLY A 28 18.18 6.28 -7.18
CA GLY A 28 19.25 7.19 -6.77
C GLY A 28 19.03 8.67 -7.07
N ASN A 29 17.78 9.12 -7.29
CA ASN A 29 17.45 10.51 -7.65
C ASN A 29 18.30 11.06 -8.82
N GLN A 30 18.77 10.20 -9.74
CA GLN A 30 19.76 10.56 -10.77
C GLN A 30 19.21 11.45 -11.90
N PHE A 31 17.96 11.90 -11.82
CA PHE A 31 17.39 12.81 -12.82
C PHE A 31 17.67 14.27 -12.45
N ARG A 32 18.95 14.63 -12.45
CA ARG A 32 19.38 16.02 -12.45
C ARG A 32 19.79 16.40 -13.88
N GLY A 33 18.79 16.65 -14.75
CA GLY A 33 18.98 17.38 -16.02
C GLY A 33 18.93 16.56 -17.32
N GLY A 34 17.87 15.79 -17.56
CA GLY A 34 17.51 15.28 -18.89
C GLY A 34 16.43 16.15 -19.56
N ASP A 35 16.21 15.94 -20.86
CA ASP A 35 15.16 16.56 -21.69
C ASP A 35 13.78 16.53 -20.99
N ASP A 36 12.97 17.58 -21.15
CA ASP A 36 11.68 17.75 -20.44
C ASP A 36 10.76 16.53 -20.63
N TYR A 37 10.81 15.92 -21.81
CA TYR A 37 10.08 14.70 -22.13
C TYR A 37 10.42 13.52 -21.20
N GLN A 38 11.69 13.34 -20.85
CA GLN A 38 12.12 12.25 -19.98
C GLN A 38 11.63 12.45 -18.55
N ILE A 39 11.58 13.71 -18.09
CA ILE A 39 11.04 14.07 -16.78
C ILE A 39 9.54 13.73 -16.72
N ASP A 40 8.79 14.08 -17.77
CA ASP A 40 7.36 13.79 -17.87
C ASP A 40 7.09 12.28 -17.91
N GLN A 41 7.81 11.54 -18.75
CA GLN A 41 7.70 10.09 -18.83
C GLN A 41 7.93 9.43 -17.47
N TRP A 42 8.96 9.87 -16.75
CA TRP A 42 9.26 9.33 -15.43
C TRP A 42 8.19 9.68 -14.39
N ASN A 43 7.65 10.89 -14.43
CA ASN A 43 6.52 11.29 -13.58
C ASN A 43 5.29 10.41 -13.82
N ASP A 44 5.00 10.08 -15.08
CA ASP A 44 3.91 9.19 -15.44
C ASP A 44 4.14 7.76 -14.96
N CYS A 45 5.36 7.23 -15.10
CA CYS A 45 5.72 5.92 -14.54
C CYS A 45 5.59 5.91 -13.01
N ALA A 46 6.07 6.94 -12.31
CA ALA A 46 5.96 7.03 -10.86
C ALA A 46 4.49 7.10 -10.41
N ARG A 47 3.63 7.83 -11.16
CA ARG A 47 2.18 7.88 -10.92
C ARG A 47 1.53 6.51 -11.14
N LEU A 48 1.92 5.80 -12.20
CA LEU A 48 1.42 4.45 -12.48
C LEU A 48 1.75 3.50 -11.33
N ILE A 49 3.01 3.47 -10.89
CA ILE A 49 3.45 2.61 -9.77
C ILE A 49 2.70 2.97 -8.48
N ALA A 50 2.56 4.26 -8.17
CA ALA A 50 1.82 4.70 -7.00
C ALA A 50 0.35 4.23 -7.03
N ASN A 51 -0.29 4.33 -8.20
CA ASN A 51 -1.65 3.83 -8.39
C ASN A 51 -1.74 2.32 -8.24
N CYS A 52 -0.76 1.55 -8.74
CA CYS A 52 -0.70 0.10 -8.54
C CYS A 52 -0.61 -0.27 -7.05
N VAL A 53 0.23 0.42 -6.28
CA VAL A 53 0.35 0.23 -4.83
C VAL A 53 -0.99 0.54 -4.13
N ILE A 54 -1.59 1.69 -4.44
CA ILE A 54 -2.86 2.10 -3.84
C ILE A 54 -3.97 1.11 -4.19
N TYR A 55 -4.04 0.66 -5.45
CA TYR A 55 -5.01 -0.32 -5.90
C TYR A 55 -4.84 -1.64 -5.15
N TYR A 56 -3.62 -2.17 -5.08
CA TYR A 56 -3.32 -3.42 -4.40
C TYR A 56 -3.73 -3.38 -2.92
N ASN A 57 -3.30 -2.34 -2.20
CA ASN A 57 -3.67 -2.17 -0.79
C ASN A 57 -5.19 -2.02 -0.62
N SER A 58 -5.84 -1.24 -1.50
CA SER A 58 -7.30 -1.06 -1.45
C SER A 58 -8.04 -2.36 -1.71
N ALA A 59 -7.58 -3.18 -2.66
CA ALA A 59 -8.19 -4.47 -2.97
C ALA A 59 -8.09 -5.44 -1.77
N ILE A 60 -6.92 -5.52 -1.11
CA ILE A 60 -6.74 -6.29 0.13
C ILE A 60 -7.69 -5.79 1.22
N LEU A 61 -7.67 -4.48 1.50
CA LEU A 61 -8.48 -3.89 2.56
C LEU A 61 -9.98 -4.11 2.30
N SER A 62 -10.44 -3.94 1.07
CA SER A 62 -11.83 -4.22 0.68
C SER A 62 -12.19 -5.69 0.90
N GLY A 63 -11.35 -6.63 0.49
CA GLY A 63 -11.61 -8.04 0.71
C GLY A 63 -11.64 -8.43 2.20
N LEU A 64 -10.76 -7.84 3.03
CA LEU A 64 -10.78 -8.05 4.48
C LEU A 64 -12.04 -7.49 5.12
N VAL A 65 -12.48 -6.29 4.71
CA VAL A 65 -13.73 -5.70 5.20
C VAL A 65 -14.90 -6.63 4.87
N ASP A 66 -15.01 -7.09 3.62
CA ASP A 66 -16.07 -8.01 3.20
C ASP A 66 -16.07 -9.33 3.99
N LYS A 67 -14.89 -9.85 4.34
CA LYS A 67 -14.73 -11.05 5.19
C LYS A 67 -15.26 -10.78 6.61
N PHE A 68 -14.76 -9.74 7.27
CA PHE A 68 -15.11 -9.46 8.66
C PHE A 68 -16.54 -8.94 8.85
N GLU A 69 -17.14 -8.34 7.82
CA GLU A 69 -18.57 -8.04 7.80
C GLU A 69 -19.42 -9.31 7.87
N LYS A 70 -19.06 -10.36 7.11
CA LYS A 70 -19.74 -11.66 7.14
C LYS A 70 -19.59 -12.37 8.48
N GLU A 71 -18.43 -12.21 9.13
CA GLU A 71 -18.13 -12.74 10.46
C GLU A 71 -18.70 -11.88 11.60
N ASN A 72 -19.27 -10.71 11.28
CA ASN A 72 -19.79 -9.72 12.24
C ASN A 72 -18.72 -9.21 13.23
N ASN A 73 -17.44 -9.22 12.81
CA ASN A 73 -16.30 -8.80 13.63
C ASN A 73 -16.04 -7.30 13.49
N LYS A 74 -16.82 -6.50 14.22
CA LYS A 74 -16.74 -5.03 14.17
C LYS A 74 -15.39 -4.46 14.62
N LYS A 75 -14.70 -5.14 15.55
CA LYS A 75 -13.40 -4.69 16.04
C LYS A 75 -12.34 -4.73 14.94
N ALA A 76 -12.31 -5.81 14.16
CA ALA A 76 -11.42 -5.94 13.02
C ALA A 76 -11.67 -4.84 11.98
N ILE A 77 -12.94 -4.57 11.65
CA ILE A 77 -13.32 -3.50 10.71
C ILE A 77 -12.85 -2.12 11.21
N ASP A 78 -13.01 -1.82 12.50
CA ASP A 78 -12.55 -0.55 13.08
C ASP A 78 -11.02 -0.39 12.98
N VAL A 79 -10.24 -1.47 13.14
CA VAL A 79 -8.79 -1.45 12.94
C VAL A 79 -8.47 -1.18 11.46
N LEU A 80 -9.11 -1.90 10.53
CA LEU A 80 -8.89 -1.74 9.08
C LEU A 80 -9.23 -0.32 8.60
N ALA A 81 -10.25 0.32 9.17
CA ALA A 81 -10.64 1.69 8.83
C ALA A 81 -9.54 2.73 9.13
N ASN A 82 -8.60 2.40 10.03
CA ASN A 82 -7.46 3.26 10.34
C ASN A 82 -6.24 3.01 9.44
N LEU A 83 -6.25 1.96 8.62
CA LEU A 83 -5.16 1.67 7.69
C LEU A 83 -5.27 2.55 6.45
N SER A 84 -4.11 3.02 5.99
CA SER A 84 -4.03 3.86 4.79
C SER A 84 -3.79 3.00 3.56
N PRO A 85 -4.61 3.10 2.50
CA PRO A 85 -4.32 2.43 1.23
C PRO A 85 -3.07 3.00 0.54
N VAL A 86 -2.57 4.17 0.97
CA VAL A 86 -1.34 4.79 0.47
C VAL A 86 -0.11 4.30 1.22
N ALA A 87 -0.26 3.44 2.24
CA ALA A 87 0.87 2.87 2.96
C ALA A 87 1.80 2.08 2.02
N TRP A 88 3.11 2.25 2.20
CA TRP A 88 4.10 1.63 1.30
C TRP A 88 5.35 1.15 2.02
N ARG A 89 5.47 1.39 3.34
CA ARG A 89 6.65 0.96 4.11
C ARG A 89 6.78 -0.57 4.16
N HIS A 90 5.68 -1.29 3.97
CA HIS A 90 5.63 -2.74 3.87
C HIS A 90 6.02 -3.27 2.47
N ILE A 91 6.27 -2.39 1.50
CA ILE A 91 6.63 -2.74 0.12
C ILE A 91 8.11 -2.38 -0.12
N LEU A 92 8.92 -3.39 -0.44
CA LEU A 92 10.34 -3.20 -0.77
C LEU A 92 10.50 -2.77 -2.24
N LEU A 93 10.31 -1.48 -2.51
CA LEU A 93 10.31 -0.93 -3.89
C LEU A 93 11.60 -1.19 -4.70
N GLY A 94 12.75 -1.35 -4.03
CA GLY A 94 14.04 -1.67 -4.65
C GLY A 94 14.44 -3.14 -4.55
N GLY A 95 13.50 -4.02 -4.19
CA GLY A 95 13.74 -5.45 -4.05
C GLY A 95 13.97 -6.13 -5.40
N ASN A 96 14.70 -7.24 -5.38
CA ASN A 96 14.81 -8.12 -6.53
C ASN A 96 13.68 -9.15 -6.46
N TYR A 97 12.75 -9.09 -7.41
CA TYR A 97 11.62 -10.00 -7.48
C TYR A 97 11.76 -10.88 -8.72
N SER A 98 11.79 -12.20 -8.52
CA SER A 98 11.71 -13.18 -9.60
C SER A 98 10.24 -13.53 -9.85
N PHE A 99 9.75 -13.22 -11.04
CA PHE A 99 8.45 -13.70 -11.48
C PHE A 99 8.62 -15.16 -11.94
N GLU A 100 8.42 -16.12 -11.04
CA GLU A 100 8.25 -17.52 -11.42
C GLU A 100 6.86 -17.73 -12.06
N ASP A 101 6.69 -18.83 -12.79
CA ASP A 101 5.41 -19.29 -13.34
C ASP A 101 4.45 -19.70 -12.19
N GLN A 102 3.93 -18.72 -11.47
CA GLN A 102 3.10 -18.96 -10.30
C GLN A 102 1.63 -18.67 -10.61
N ILE A 103 0.97 -19.73 -11.10
CA ILE A 103 -0.48 -19.94 -10.99
C ILE A 103 -0.94 -19.86 -9.51
N ALA A 104 -0.01 -19.91 -8.55
CA ALA A 104 -0.26 -19.74 -7.12
C ALA A 104 -0.47 -18.29 -6.66
N ILE A 105 -0.09 -17.26 -7.44
CA ILE A 105 -0.21 -15.84 -7.03
C ILE A 105 -1.65 -15.30 -7.21
N THR A 106 -2.53 -16.00 -7.92
CA THR A 106 -3.66 -15.33 -8.58
C THR A 106 -4.94 -15.16 -7.74
N SER A 107 -5.05 -15.72 -6.54
CA SER A 107 -6.27 -15.54 -5.72
C SER A 107 -5.98 -14.67 -4.51
N LEU A 108 -6.37 -13.40 -4.62
CA LEU A 108 -6.43 -12.48 -3.50
C LEU A 108 -7.22 -13.10 -2.35
N ASP A 109 -8.36 -13.73 -2.64
CA ASP A 109 -9.23 -14.37 -1.64
C ASP A 109 -8.48 -15.39 -0.76
N ARG A 110 -7.61 -16.22 -1.35
CA ARG A 110 -6.79 -17.18 -0.59
C ARG A 110 -5.83 -16.50 0.37
N LEU A 111 -5.20 -15.39 -0.05
CA LEU A 111 -4.31 -14.62 0.84
C LEU A 111 -5.07 -14.04 2.04
N LEU A 112 -6.36 -13.77 1.89
CA LEU A 112 -7.19 -13.16 2.94
C LEU A 112 -7.72 -14.20 3.94
N GLU A 113 -7.79 -15.48 3.59
CA GLU A 113 -8.29 -16.53 4.49
C GLU A 113 -7.44 -16.64 5.76
N GLU A 114 -6.13 -16.52 5.65
CA GLU A 114 -5.16 -16.69 6.74
C GLU A 114 -4.97 -15.45 7.62
N VAL A 115 -5.57 -14.31 7.28
CA VAL A 115 -5.38 -13.05 8.01
C VAL A 115 -6.37 -12.91 9.18
N ASP A 116 -5.84 -12.77 10.39
CA ASP A 116 -6.56 -12.32 11.60
C ASP A 116 -5.88 -11.05 12.19
N PRO A 117 -6.51 -9.87 12.08
CA PRO A 117 -5.95 -8.61 12.57
C PRO A 117 -5.98 -8.45 14.10
N LEU A 118 -6.53 -9.41 14.84
CA LEU A 118 -6.59 -9.42 16.30
C LEU A 118 -5.72 -10.51 16.93
N ASN A 119 -4.96 -11.27 16.12
CA ASN A 119 -4.04 -12.26 16.63
C ASN A 119 -2.74 -11.56 17.09
N ASP A 120 -2.62 -11.30 18.39
CA ASP A 120 -1.43 -10.68 19.01
C ASP A 120 -0.28 -11.68 19.24
N GLU A 121 -0.28 -12.84 18.57
CA GLU A 121 0.70 -13.93 18.80
C GLU A 121 2.12 -13.63 18.29
N ASP A 122 2.33 -12.54 17.53
CA ASP A 122 3.65 -12.15 17.00
C ASP A 122 4.55 -11.36 17.99
N ASP A 123 4.10 -11.11 19.23
CA ASP A 123 4.89 -10.41 20.27
C ASP A 123 5.58 -11.35 21.28
N THR A 124 5.66 -12.66 21.01
CA THR A 124 6.44 -13.60 21.84
C THR A 124 7.78 -14.02 21.20
N GLU A 125 8.85 -13.61 21.88
CA GLU A 125 10.22 -14.15 21.88
C GLU A 125 11.13 -13.93 20.66
N TYR A 126 12.00 -12.91 20.78
CA TYR A 126 13.45 -13.16 20.63
C TYR A 126 14.19 -12.45 21.77
N GLU A 127 14.66 -13.24 22.74
CA GLU A 127 15.71 -12.90 23.71
C GLU A 127 17.09 -12.89 23.02
#